data_AF-A0A1Q7E1S0-F1
#
_entry.id   AF-A0A1Q7E1S0-F1
#
_cell.length_a   1.000
_cell.length_b   1.000
_cell.length_c   1.000
_cell.angle_alpha   90.00
_cell.angle_beta   90.00
_cell.angle_gamma   90.00
#
_symmetry.space_group_name_H-M   'P 1'
#
loop_
_entity.id
_entity.type
_entity.pdbx_description
1 polymer ?
#
loop_
_entity_poly.entity_id
_entity_poly.type
_entity_poly.pdbx_seq_one_letter_code
_entity_poly.pdbx_strand_id
1 'polypeptide(L)'
;MPKSPSKSAAAIQRLLEERRQYEAWLARITATADSAPEHVRTRVKADYEARLKAVTEELRAHADAARQLIAQRKETLLELQKKEKGAAERLAETELRHEVGEYDEAQWAQVHKDALADLGAVRDELMDVERDITRLEELDKLVKAKPSPAHAASPRAAAPPSAMPKGAEKRKTPIDELAFLKSVTEDDKNAPSPRRASGAQYQVGDPQDATPVAPVDEDAPVEKTLKCRECGTMNLATEWYCENCGAELAAM
;
A
#
# COMPACT_ATOMS: atom_id res chain seq x y z
N MET A 1 13.32 -7.02 8.80
CA MET A 1 12.95 -6.10 7.71
C MET A 1 11.50 -5.66 7.91
N PRO A 2 11.21 -4.36 8.10
CA PRO A 2 9.82 -3.90 8.13
C PRO A 2 9.22 -4.10 6.73
N LYS A 3 8.20 -4.96 6.63
CA LYS A 3 7.46 -5.18 5.37
C LYS A 3 6.79 -3.86 4.98
N SER A 4 6.99 -3.42 3.74
CA SER A 4 6.29 -2.26 3.20
C SER A 4 4.79 -2.39 3.42
N PRO A 5 4.09 -1.32 3.82
CA PRO A 5 2.65 -1.36 4.04
C PRO A 5 1.96 -1.81 2.74
N SER A 6 0.94 -2.66 2.86
CA SER A 6 0.15 -3.06 1.70
C SER A 6 -0.43 -1.81 1.02
N LYS A 7 -0.66 -1.86 -0.30
CA LYS A 7 -1.27 -0.75 -1.06
C LYS A 7 -2.57 -0.24 -0.39
N SER A 8 -3.35 -1.15 0.19
CA SER A 8 -4.55 -0.82 0.97
C SER A 8 -4.23 -0.08 2.27
N ALA A 9 -3.21 -0.50 3.03
CA ALA A 9 -2.77 0.22 4.24
C ALA A 9 -2.32 1.65 3.92
N ALA A 10 -1.57 1.84 2.83
CA ALA A 10 -1.12 3.16 2.39
C ALA A 10 -2.29 4.07 1.99
N ALA A 11 -3.29 3.53 1.27
CA ALA A 11 -4.50 4.27 0.93
C ALA A 11 -5.30 4.69 2.18
N ILE A 12 -5.49 3.78 3.14
CA ILE A 12 -6.16 4.07 4.41
C ILE A 12 -5.41 5.15 5.20
N GLN A 13 -4.07 5.07 5.27
CA GLN A 13 -3.26 6.10 5.95
C GLN A 13 -3.43 7.47 5.32
N ARG A 14 -3.45 7.55 3.98
CA ARG A 14 -3.69 8.80 3.26
C ARG A 14 -5.08 9.37 3.59
N LEU A 15 -6.13 8.55 3.57
CA LEU A 15 -7.49 8.99 3.92
C LEU A 15 -7.59 9.45 5.38
N LEU A 16 -6.90 8.77 6.31
CA LEU A 16 -6.83 9.19 7.71
C LEU A 16 -6.15 10.55 7.88
N GLU A 17 -5.12 10.84 7.08
CA GLU A 17 -4.45 12.14 7.08
C GLU A 17 -5.33 13.23 6.46
N GLU A 18 -5.98 12.96 5.33
CA GLU A 18 -6.94 13.88 4.70
C GLU A 18 -8.10 14.23 5.66
N ARG A 19 -8.63 13.22 6.38
CA ARG A 19 -9.63 13.42 7.44
C ARG A 19 -9.14 14.40 8.51
N ARG A 20 -7.93 14.20 9.04
CA ARG A 20 -7.34 15.08 10.07
C ARG A 20 -7.17 16.50 9.56
N GLN A 21 -6.75 16.67 8.31
CA GLN A 21 -6.58 17.98 7.69
C GLN A 21 -7.91 18.72 7.56
N TYR A 22 -8.97 18.06 7.08
CA TYR A 22 -10.29 18.66 6.99
C TYR A 22 -10.85 19.02 8.37
N GLU A 23 -10.72 18.13 9.37
CA GLU A 23 -11.12 18.42 10.76
C GLU A 23 -10.37 19.64 11.32
N ALA A 24 -9.06 19.76 11.07
CA ALA A 24 -8.26 20.90 11.52
C ALA A 24 -8.65 22.21 10.81
N TRP A 25 -8.94 22.19 9.51
CA TRP A 25 -9.40 23.36 8.78
C TRP A 25 -10.78 23.81 9.24
N LEU A 26 -11.71 22.87 9.48
CA LEU A 26 -13.03 23.18 10.05
C LEU A 26 -12.90 23.81 11.43
N ALA A 27 -12.05 23.27 12.31
CA ALA A 27 -11.79 23.84 13.63
C ALA A 27 -11.26 25.27 13.56
N ARG A 28 -10.34 25.56 12.63
CA ARG A 28 -9.82 26.92 12.40
C ARG A 28 -10.92 27.87 11.91
N ILE A 29 -11.73 27.45 10.94
CA ILE A 29 -12.86 28.25 10.42
C ILE A 29 -13.84 28.59 11.54
N THR A 30 -14.12 27.66 12.45
CA THR A 30 -14.98 27.92 13.61
C THR A 30 -14.34 28.85 14.65
N ALA A 31 -13.01 28.84 14.78
CA ALA A 31 -12.29 29.69 15.73
C ALA A 31 -12.12 31.14 15.25
N THR A 32 -11.93 31.37 13.95
CA THR A 32 -11.82 32.71 13.37
C THR A 32 -13.18 33.21 12.87
N ALA A 33 -14.02 33.64 13.80
CA ALA A 33 -15.36 34.14 13.47
C ALA A 33 -15.36 35.52 12.79
N ASP A 34 -14.36 36.37 13.05
CA ASP A 34 -14.42 37.79 12.64
C ASP A 34 -13.59 38.12 11.40
N SER A 35 -12.94 37.13 10.77
CA SER A 35 -11.99 37.38 9.66
C SER A 35 -12.64 37.47 8.28
N ALA A 36 -13.90 37.05 8.13
CA ALA A 36 -14.58 37.01 6.83
C ALA A 36 -16.11 37.13 6.95
N PRO A 37 -16.82 37.63 5.90
CA PRO A 37 -18.27 37.67 5.88
C PRO A 37 -18.90 36.30 6.16
N GLU A 38 -20.01 36.30 6.91
CA GLU A 38 -20.64 35.07 7.40
C GLU A 38 -21.02 34.10 6.28
N HIS A 39 -21.66 34.60 5.20
CA HIS A 39 -22.06 33.75 4.08
C HIS A 39 -20.86 33.05 3.39
N VAL A 40 -19.69 33.70 3.34
CA VAL A 40 -18.46 33.08 2.78
C VAL A 40 -17.97 31.98 3.71
N ARG A 41 -17.92 32.23 5.01
CA ARG A 41 -17.51 31.23 6.01
C ARG A 41 -18.43 30.01 5.99
N THR A 42 -19.73 30.22 5.96
CA THR A 42 -20.73 29.14 5.87
C THR A 42 -20.52 28.28 4.62
N ARG A 43 -20.27 28.91 3.46
CA ARG A 43 -20.03 28.17 2.21
C ARG A 43 -18.73 27.36 2.25
N VAL A 44 -17.63 27.94 2.74
CA VAL A 44 -16.34 27.25 2.85
C VAL A 44 -16.40 26.12 3.88
N LYS A 45 -17.08 26.34 5.00
CA LYS A 45 -17.35 25.31 6.01
C LYS A 45 -18.12 24.14 5.40
N ALA A 46 -19.21 24.41 4.67
CA ALA A 46 -20.01 23.37 4.03
C ALA A 46 -19.21 22.54 3.00
N ASP A 47 -18.29 23.17 2.24
CA ASP A 47 -17.41 22.45 1.31
C ASP A 47 -16.47 21.48 2.05
N TYR A 48 -15.80 21.93 3.11
CA TYR A 48 -14.93 21.04 3.90
C TYR A 48 -15.71 19.97 4.68
N GLU A 49 -16.92 20.27 5.16
CA GLU A 49 -17.81 19.27 5.75
C GLU A 49 -18.22 18.19 4.75
N ALA A 50 -18.53 18.58 3.50
CA ALA A 50 -18.84 17.62 2.43
C ALA A 50 -17.64 16.73 2.10
N ARG A 51 -16.42 17.30 2.00
CA ARG A 51 -15.19 16.52 1.76
C ARG A 51 -14.84 15.59 2.92
N LEU A 52 -14.99 16.07 4.16
CA LEU A 52 -14.80 15.24 5.35
C LEU A 52 -15.78 14.06 5.38
N LYS A 53 -17.04 14.30 5.01
CA LYS A 53 -18.05 13.25 4.89
C LYS A 53 -17.64 12.21 3.86
N ALA A 54 -17.22 12.63 2.67
CA ALA A 54 -16.78 11.73 1.61
C ALA A 54 -15.60 10.83 2.04
N VAL A 55 -14.55 11.41 2.65
CA VAL A 55 -13.41 10.63 3.17
C VAL A 55 -13.84 9.67 4.28
N THR A 56 -14.76 10.09 5.14
CA THR A 56 -15.28 9.23 6.22
C THR A 56 -16.08 8.04 5.67
N GLU A 57 -16.86 8.25 4.60
CA GLU A 57 -17.58 7.19 3.90
C GLU A 57 -16.63 6.21 3.21
N GLU A 58 -15.56 6.70 2.59
CA GLU A 58 -14.52 5.86 1.97
C GLU A 58 -13.77 5.01 3.01
N LEU A 59 -13.37 5.60 4.13
CA LEU A 59 -12.78 4.87 5.26
C LEU A 59 -13.72 3.79 5.79
N ARG A 60 -15.02 4.10 5.90
CA ARG A 60 -16.03 3.13 6.31
C ARG A 60 -16.14 1.97 5.33
N ALA A 61 -16.17 2.26 4.02
CA ALA A 61 -16.22 1.24 2.98
C ALA A 61 -14.99 0.31 3.03
N HIS A 62 -13.79 0.85 3.23
CA HIS A 62 -12.58 0.04 3.44
C HIS A 62 -12.68 -0.86 4.67
N ALA A 63 -13.20 -0.35 5.79
CA ALA A 63 -13.36 -1.14 7.01
C ALA A 63 -14.44 -2.23 6.85
N ASP A 64 -15.55 -1.94 6.17
CA ASP A 64 -16.59 -2.92 5.85
C ASP A 64 -16.03 -4.04 4.95
N ALA A 65 -15.28 -3.69 3.90
CA ALA A 65 -14.62 -4.66 3.04
C ALA A 65 -13.62 -5.55 3.80
N ALA A 66 -12.80 -4.95 4.68
CA ALA A 66 -11.88 -5.71 5.52
C ALA A 66 -12.62 -6.70 6.45
N ARG A 67 -13.73 -6.27 7.06
CA ARG A 67 -14.56 -7.15 7.92
C ARG A 67 -15.19 -8.30 7.15
N GLN A 68 -15.67 -8.06 5.94
CA GLN A 68 -16.22 -9.12 5.08
C GLN A 68 -15.14 -10.16 4.73
N LEU A 69 -13.94 -9.71 4.36
CA LEU A 69 -12.81 -10.61 4.08
C LEU A 69 -12.38 -11.39 5.31
N ILE A 70 -12.35 -10.77 6.50
CA ILE A 70 -12.07 -11.47 7.76
C ILE A 70 -13.08 -12.59 8.00
N ALA A 71 -14.38 -12.31 7.79
CA ALA A 71 -15.43 -13.31 7.99
C ALA A 71 -15.24 -14.52 7.04
N GLN A 72 -15.01 -14.25 5.75
CA GLN A 72 -14.73 -15.28 4.75
C GLN A 72 -13.48 -16.11 5.08
N ARG A 73 -12.39 -15.45 5.51
CA ARG A 73 -11.16 -16.14 5.91
C ARG A 73 -11.34 -16.99 7.15
N LYS A 74 -12.15 -16.55 8.12
CA LYS A 74 -12.48 -17.35 9.31
C LYS A 74 -13.28 -18.60 8.96
N GLU A 75 -14.18 -18.52 7.98
CA GLU A 75 -14.88 -19.70 7.46
C GLU A 75 -13.89 -20.67 6.78
N THR A 76 -12.98 -20.15 5.94
CA THR A 76 -11.92 -20.97 5.32
C THR A 76 -11.03 -21.65 6.36
N LEU A 77 -10.68 -20.94 7.43
CA LEU A 77 -9.88 -21.47 8.54
C LEU A 77 -10.59 -22.64 9.22
N LEU A 78 -11.89 -22.55 9.48
CA LEU A 78 -12.66 -23.66 10.06
C LEU A 78 -12.68 -24.89 9.14
N GLU A 79 -12.82 -24.70 7.84
CA GLU A 79 -12.75 -25.80 6.87
C GLU A 79 -11.36 -26.42 6.79
N LEU A 80 -10.31 -25.62 6.83
CA LEU A 80 -8.94 -26.12 6.85
C LEU A 80 -8.62 -26.87 8.15
N GLN A 81 -9.14 -26.44 9.30
CA GLN A 81 -8.98 -27.17 10.57
C GLN A 81 -9.65 -28.55 10.51
N LYS A 82 -10.83 -28.66 9.88
CA LYS A 82 -11.46 -29.97 9.64
C LYS A 82 -10.60 -30.84 8.72
N LYS A 83 -10.04 -30.26 7.66
CA LYS A 83 -9.14 -30.97 6.74
C LYS A 83 -7.85 -31.41 7.44
N GLU A 84 -7.28 -30.59 8.31
CA GLU A 84 -6.08 -30.92 9.08
C GLU A 84 -6.35 -32.15 9.96
N LYS A 85 -7.47 -32.13 10.68
CA LYS A 85 -7.90 -33.28 11.48
C LYS A 85 -8.06 -34.54 10.62
N GLY A 86 -8.72 -34.42 9.46
CA GLY A 86 -8.88 -35.55 8.55
C GLY A 86 -7.57 -36.06 7.96
N ALA A 87 -6.61 -35.18 7.66
CA ALA A 87 -5.28 -35.56 7.18
C ALA A 87 -4.46 -36.24 8.29
N ALA A 88 -4.56 -35.75 9.53
CA ALA A 88 -3.92 -36.37 10.69
C ALA A 88 -4.51 -37.76 11.01
N GLU A 89 -5.83 -37.92 10.89
CA GLU A 89 -6.50 -39.22 11.02
C GLU A 89 -6.04 -40.20 9.93
N ARG A 90 -5.90 -39.74 8.67
CA ARG A 90 -5.36 -40.57 7.58
C ARG A 90 -3.92 -40.99 7.84
N LEU A 91 -3.07 -40.08 8.32
CA LEU A 91 -1.69 -40.41 8.69
C LEU A 91 -1.67 -41.51 9.75
N ALA A 92 -2.45 -41.35 10.83
CA ALA A 92 -2.56 -42.36 11.88
C ALA A 92 -3.11 -43.71 11.36
N GLU A 93 -4.08 -43.68 10.45
CA GLU A 93 -4.58 -44.90 9.78
C GLU A 93 -3.47 -45.57 8.94
N THR A 94 -2.70 -44.81 8.17
CA THR A 94 -1.59 -45.36 7.38
C THR A 94 -0.50 -45.98 8.25
N GLU A 95 -0.16 -45.33 9.38
CA GLU A 95 0.76 -45.86 10.38
C GLU A 95 0.26 -47.20 10.95
N LEU A 96 -1.01 -47.26 11.35
CA LEU A 96 -1.63 -48.49 11.87
C LEU A 96 -1.63 -49.62 10.84
N ARG A 97 -1.93 -49.34 9.58
CA ARG A 97 -1.91 -50.36 8.50
C ARG A 97 -0.52 -50.93 8.26
N HIS A 98 0.51 -50.10 8.36
CA HIS A 98 1.88 -50.57 8.31
C HIS A 98 2.22 -51.45 9.53
N GLU A 99 1.81 -51.06 10.74
CA GLU A 99 2.01 -51.88 11.95
C GLU A 99 1.34 -53.26 11.85
N VAL A 100 0.17 -53.33 11.21
CA VAL A 100 -0.55 -54.59 10.93
C VAL A 100 0.13 -55.41 9.82
N GLY A 101 1.06 -54.81 9.07
CA GLY A 101 1.82 -55.46 8.01
C GLY A 101 1.13 -55.44 6.65
N GLU A 102 0.18 -54.54 6.41
CA GLU A 102 -0.48 -54.40 5.10
C GLU A 102 0.45 -53.81 4.03
N TYR A 103 1.46 -53.03 4.46
CA TYR A 103 2.44 -52.41 3.58
C TYR A 103 3.82 -53.04 3.75
N ASP A 104 4.50 -53.32 2.63
CA ASP A 104 5.94 -53.54 2.66
C ASP A 104 6.70 -52.22 2.86
N GLU A 105 8.02 -52.30 3.11
CA GLU A 105 8.83 -51.13 3.44
C GLU A 105 8.84 -50.06 2.31
N ALA A 106 8.76 -50.48 1.05
CA ALA A 106 8.78 -49.56 -0.09
C ALA A 106 7.42 -48.86 -0.25
N GLN A 107 6.32 -49.60 -0.11
CA GLN A 107 4.96 -49.07 -0.07
C GLN A 107 4.77 -48.12 1.11
N TRP A 108 5.25 -48.52 2.29
CA TRP A 108 5.21 -47.72 3.50
C TRP A 108 5.91 -46.38 3.32
N ALA A 109 7.17 -46.40 2.85
CA ALA A 109 7.94 -45.18 2.65
C ALA A 109 7.23 -44.17 1.75
N GLN A 110 6.55 -44.64 0.70
CA GLN A 110 5.80 -43.77 -0.20
C GLN A 110 4.50 -43.25 0.42
N VAL A 111 3.66 -44.14 0.96
CA VAL A 111 2.34 -43.77 1.52
C VAL A 111 2.50 -42.85 2.73
N HIS A 112 3.46 -43.13 3.61
CA HIS A 112 3.75 -42.30 4.78
C HIS A 112 4.26 -40.91 4.36
N LYS A 113 5.14 -40.85 3.35
CA LYS A 113 5.62 -39.57 2.80
C LYS A 113 4.49 -38.74 2.23
N ASP A 114 3.59 -39.35 1.47
CA ASP A 114 2.45 -38.67 0.86
C ASP A 114 1.47 -38.15 1.93
N ALA A 115 1.16 -38.97 2.94
CA ALA A 115 0.32 -38.56 4.06
C ALA A 115 0.91 -37.40 4.87
N LEU A 116 2.23 -37.40 5.11
CA LEU A 116 2.94 -36.29 5.74
C LEU A 116 2.94 -35.03 4.88
N ALA A 117 3.13 -35.17 3.56
CA ALA A 117 3.11 -34.04 2.63
C ALA A 117 1.72 -33.38 2.60
N ASP A 118 0.65 -34.18 2.55
CA ASP A 118 -0.73 -33.70 2.61
C ASP A 118 -1.02 -32.94 3.92
N LEU A 119 -0.63 -33.50 5.06
CA LEU A 119 -0.80 -32.83 6.36
C LEU A 119 0.01 -31.53 6.45
N GLY A 120 1.24 -31.54 5.94
CA GLY A 120 2.10 -30.35 5.87
C GLY A 120 1.46 -29.24 5.03
N ALA A 121 0.96 -29.57 3.83
CA ALA A 121 0.33 -28.60 2.94
C ALA A 121 -0.90 -27.93 3.59
N VAL A 122 -1.76 -28.70 4.28
CA VAL A 122 -2.93 -28.14 4.97
C VAL A 122 -2.51 -27.21 6.12
N ARG A 123 -1.43 -27.53 6.85
CA ARG A 123 -0.90 -26.68 7.92
C ARG A 123 -0.29 -25.39 7.40
N ASP A 124 0.42 -25.45 6.28
CA ASP A 124 0.97 -24.25 5.63
C ASP A 124 -0.17 -23.32 5.18
N GLU A 125 -1.23 -23.86 4.57
CA GLU A 125 -2.42 -23.10 4.20
C GLU A 125 -3.11 -22.46 5.43
N LEU A 126 -3.23 -23.20 6.55
CA LEU A 126 -3.75 -22.66 7.81
C LEU A 126 -2.94 -21.46 8.28
N MET A 127 -1.61 -21.58 8.33
CA MET A 127 -0.72 -20.50 8.76
C MET A 127 -0.83 -19.26 7.88
N ASP A 128 -1.00 -19.43 6.57
CA ASP A 128 -1.17 -18.32 5.65
C ASP A 128 -2.53 -17.63 5.82
N VAL A 129 -3.62 -18.39 6.00
CA VAL A 129 -4.95 -17.83 6.29
C VAL A 129 -4.97 -17.08 7.62
N GLU A 130 -4.34 -17.60 8.67
CA GLU A 130 -4.22 -16.92 9.97
C GLU A 130 -3.44 -15.61 9.88
N ARG A 131 -2.36 -15.59 9.08
CA ARG A 131 -1.58 -14.37 8.81
C ARG A 131 -2.41 -13.33 8.07
N ASP A 132 -3.20 -13.76 7.10
CA ASP A 132 -4.10 -12.88 6.35
C ASP A 132 -5.19 -12.29 7.23
N ILE A 133 -5.81 -13.09 8.11
CA ILE A 133 -6.78 -12.61 9.10
C ILE A 133 -6.13 -11.53 9.98
N THR A 134 -4.93 -11.81 10.50
CA THR A 134 -4.19 -10.87 11.35
C THR A 134 -3.94 -9.54 10.63
N ARG A 135 -3.47 -9.59 9.37
CA ARG A 135 -3.23 -8.39 8.56
C ARG A 135 -4.52 -7.59 8.33
N LEU A 136 -5.64 -8.26 8.02
CA LEU A 136 -6.92 -7.59 7.82
C LEU A 136 -7.44 -6.97 9.11
N GLU A 137 -7.26 -7.63 10.25
CA GLU A 137 -7.61 -7.10 11.56
C GLU A 137 -6.77 -5.87 11.92
N GLU A 138 -5.50 -5.83 11.53
CA GLU A 138 -4.66 -4.61 11.65
C GLU A 138 -5.22 -3.45 10.81
N LEU A 139 -5.69 -3.71 9.58
CA LEU A 139 -6.31 -2.69 8.74
C LEU A 139 -7.61 -2.14 9.36
N ASP A 140 -8.48 -3.02 9.86
CA ASP A 140 -9.73 -2.60 10.53
C ASP A 140 -9.43 -1.80 11.81
N LYS A 141 -8.40 -2.19 12.58
CA LYS A 141 -7.92 -1.43 13.74
C LYS A 141 -7.40 -0.06 13.35
N LEU A 142 -6.64 0.06 12.27
CA LEU A 142 -6.13 1.34 11.78
C LEU A 142 -7.25 2.32 11.44
N VAL A 143 -8.34 1.85 10.82
CA VAL A 143 -9.50 2.71 10.52
C VAL A 143 -10.27 3.10 11.79
N LYS A 144 -10.39 2.18 12.77
CA LYS A 144 -11.07 2.44 14.05
C LYS A 144 -10.29 3.35 14.99
N ALA A 145 -8.96 3.38 14.87
CA ALA A 145 -8.11 4.17 15.73
C ALA A 145 -8.48 5.66 15.60
N LYS A 146 -8.94 6.26 16.70
CA LYS A 146 -9.16 7.71 16.77
C LYS A 146 -7.81 8.42 16.57
N PRO A 147 -7.74 9.52 15.82
CA PRO A 147 -6.51 10.30 15.71
C PRO A 147 -6.03 10.69 17.11
N SER A 148 -4.90 10.13 17.53
CA SER A 148 -4.25 10.49 18.79
C SER A 148 -3.65 11.89 18.64
N PRO A 149 -3.89 12.83 19.57
CA PRO A 149 -3.34 14.19 19.52
C PRO A 149 -1.85 14.24 19.91
N ALA A 150 -1.06 13.23 19.59
CA ALA A 150 0.32 13.08 20.08
C ALA A 150 1.39 13.90 19.31
N HIS A 151 0.98 14.81 18.43
CA HIS A 151 1.87 15.85 17.87
C HIS A 151 1.34 17.28 18.09
N ALA A 152 0.50 17.48 19.11
CA ALA A 152 0.34 18.80 19.71
C ALA A 152 1.58 19.06 20.58
N ALA A 153 2.44 19.96 20.09
CA ALA A 153 3.59 20.57 20.75
C ALA A 153 3.61 20.43 22.28
N SER A 154 4.64 19.75 22.81
CA SER A 154 5.04 19.92 24.21
C SER A 154 5.28 21.41 24.47
N PRO A 155 4.51 22.09 25.34
CA PRO A 155 4.92 23.38 25.85
C PRO A 155 6.07 23.08 26.81
N ARG A 156 7.27 23.51 26.41
CA ARG A 156 8.46 23.54 27.24
C ARG A 156 8.11 24.23 28.56
N ALA A 157 8.03 23.44 29.63
CA ALA A 157 7.85 23.95 30.98
C ALA A 157 8.96 24.96 31.29
N ALA A 158 8.56 26.18 31.63
CA ALA A 158 9.43 27.22 32.11
C ALA A 158 9.97 26.82 33.48
N ALA A 159 11.29 26.63 33.57
CA ALA A 159 12.03 26.67 34.82
C ALA A 159 12.65 28.08 34.98
N PRO A 160 12.64 28.69 36.18
CA PRO A 160 13.35 29.94 36.42
C PRO A 160 14.87 29.71 36.59
N PRO A 161 15.74 30.67 36.25
CA PRO A 161 17.19 30.49 36.31
C PRO A 161 17.74 30.84 37.70
N SER A 162 18.71 30.06 38.16
CA SER A 162 19.60 30.48 39.26
C SER A 162 21.06 30.26 38.86
N ALA A 163 21.80 31.37 38.91
CA ALA A 163 23.25 31.56 39.07
C ALA A 163 24.25 30.98 38.03
N MET A 164 24.98 31.91 37.39
CA MET A 164 26.29 31.70 36.73
C MET A 164 27.41 31.40 37.75
N PRO A 165 28.58 30.94 37.28
CA PRO A 165 29.71 31.89 37.21
C PRO A 165 30.53 31.87 35.92
N LYS A 166 31.38 32.90 35.82
CA LYS A 166 32.10 33.44 34.66
C LYS A 166 33.37 32.67 34.25
N GLY A 167 33.77 32.83 32.98
CA GLY A 167 35.19 32.90 32.58
C GLY A 167 35.49 32.62 31.10
N ALA A 168 35.90 33.67 30.36
CA ALA A 168 36.82 33.76 29.19
C ALA A 168 36.62 32.83 27.97
N GLU A 169 36.80 33.18 26.69
CA GLU A 169 37.24 34.38 25.97
C GLU A 169 36.88 34.21 24.46
N LYS A 170 36.97 35.31 23.72
CA LYS A 170 36.59 35.55 22.30
C LYS A 170 37.11 34.54 21.26
N ARG A 171 36.26 34.19 20.28
CA ARG A 171 36.61 34.19 18.84
C ARG A 171 35.41 34.62 17.98
N LYS A 172 35.63 35.64 17.15
CA LYS A 172 34.70 36.12 16.10
C LYS A 172 35.07 35.42 14.79
N THR A 173 34.10 34.75 14.17
CA THR A 173 33.97 34.65 12.71
C THR A 173 32.48 34.69 12.39
N PRO A 174 32.01 35.59 11.53
CA PRO A 174 30.61 35.60 11.11
C PRO A 174 30.41 34.44 10.13
N ILE A 175 29.54 33.50 10.48
CA ILE A 175 28.97 32.56 9.51
C ILE A 175 28.00 33.39 8.67
N ASP A 176 28.34 33.55 7.40
CA ASP A 176 27.55 34.27 6.41
C ASP A 176 26.32 33.44 6.03
N GLU A 177 25.22 33.64 6.77
CA GLU A 177 23.93 32.98 6.55
C GLU A 177 23.22 33.44 5.25
N LEU A 178 23.82 34.34 4.46
CA LEU A 178 23.33 34.74 3.14
C LEU A 178 23.92 33.92 1.98
N ALA A 179 24.93 33.09 2.24
CA ALA A 179 25.45 32.14 1.24
C ALA A 179 24.54 30.91 1.08
N PHE A 180 23.85 30.49 2.16
CA PHE A 180 22.90 29.37 2.13
C PHE A 180 21.62 29.71 1.34
N LEU A 181 21.08 30.93 1.52
CA LEU A 181 19.87 31.37 0.85
C LEU A 181 20.04 31.62 -0.67
N LYS A 182 21.28 31.74 -1.17
CA LYS A 182 21.55 31.82 -2.62
C LYS A 182 21.71 30.45 -3.29
N SER A 183 22.10 29.42 -2.55
CA SER A 183 22.25 28.05 -3.07
C SER A 183 20.91 27.35 -3.32
N VAL A 184 19.79 27.85 -2.78
CA VAL A 184 18.46 27.21 -2.88
C VAL A 184 17.59 27.86 -3.97
N THR A 185 18.05 28.93 -4.62
CA THR A 185 17.25 29.69 -5.61
C THR A 185 17.81 29.69 -7.04
N GLU A 186 18.88 28.96 -7.34
CA GLU A 186 19.48 28.92 -8.68
C GLU A 186 19.36 27.57 -9.43
N ASP A 187 18.50 26.65 -9.00
CA ASP A 187 18.25 25.38 -9.72
C ASP A 187 16.76 25.09 -9.98
N ASP A 188 15.97 26.14 -10.25
CA ASP A 188 14.57 26.00 -10.72
C ASP A 188 14.30 26.90 -11.95
N LYS A 189 15.24 26.86 -12.89
CA LYS A 189 15.09 27.44 -14.24
C LYS A 189 15.08 26.35 -15.31
N ASN A 190 14.21 25.35 -15.19
CA ASN A 190 13.60 24.68 -16.36
C ASN A 190 12.55 23.62 -15.96
N ALA A 191 11.28 24.02 -15.85
CA ALA A 191 10.14 23.17 -16.21
C ALA A 191 8.84 24.00 -16.32
N PRO A 192 7.94 23.71 -17.29
CA PRO A 192 6.86 24.60 -17.67
C PRO A 192 5.62 24.48 -16.77
N SER A 193 5.00 25.64 -16.53
CA SER A 193 3.76 25.82 -15.76
C SER A 193 2.51 25.33 -16.51
N PRO A 194 1.54 24.66 -15.86
CA PRO A 194 0.24 24.42 -16.44
C PRO A 194 -0.63 25.67 -16.30
N ARG A 195 -0.81 26.38 -17.41
CA ARG A 195 -1.76 27.50 -17.52
C ARG A 195 -3.20 27.00 -17.38
N ARG A 196 -3.96 27.77 -16.62
CA ARG A 196 -5.39 27.62 -16.36
C ARG A 196 -6.23 28.28 -17.47
N ALA A 197 -7.37 27.66 -17.75
CA ALA A 197 -8.64 28.22 -18.23
C ALA A 197 -8.75 28.72 -19.68
N SER A 198 -9.66 28.11 -20.46
CA SER A 198 -10.87 28.77 -20.95
C SER A 198 -11.80 27.76 -21.62
N GLY A 199 -13.11 27.90 -21.39
CA GLY A 199 -14.13 27.01 -21.92
C GLY A 199 -14.35 27.14 -23.42
N ALA A 200 -14.68 26.02 -24.05
CA ALA A 200 -15.38 25.96 -25.33
C ALA A 200 -16.10 24.61 -25.44
N GLN A 201 -17.43 24.70 -25.39
CA GLN A 201 -18.41 23.90 -26.14
C GLN A 201 -18.24 22.38 -26.19
N TYR A 202 -19.06 21.73 -25.36
CA TYR A 202 -19.50 20.34 -25.52
C TYR A 202 -20.48 20.28 -26.70
N GLN A 203 -20.06 19.68 -27.83
CA GLN A 203 -20.98 19.21 -28.86
C GLN A 203 -20.93 17.68 -28.88
N VAL A 204 -22.10 17.09 -28.65
CA VAL A 204 -22.40 15.67 -28.78
C VAL A 204 -22.52 15.35 -30.27
N GLY A 205 -21.74 14.38 -30.75
CA GLY A 205 -21.85 13.80 -32.08
C GLY A 205 -22.21 12.32 -31.99
N ASP A 206 -23.25 11.92 -32.71
CA ASP A 206 -23.84 10.58 -32.85
C ASP A 206 -22.85 9.50 -33.39
N PRO A 207 -23.13 8.20 -33.17
CA PRO A 207 -22.25 7.10 -33.54
C PRO A 207 -22.66 6.45 -34.87
N GLN A 208 -21.78 6.51 -35.88
CA GLN A 208 -21.84 5.65 -37.06
C GLN A 208 -20.41 5.35 -37.53
N ASP A 209 -19.93 4.12 -37.35
CA ASP A 209 -19.66 3.23 -38.49
C ASP A 209 -19.14 1.87 -38.03
N ALA A 210 -19.65 0.82 -38.66
CA ALA A 210 -19.35 -0.57 -38.37
C ALA A 210 -18.51 -1.19 -39.50
N THR A 211 -17.34 -1.73 -39.10
CA THR A 211 -16.61 -2.91 -39.66
C THR A 211 -16.02 -2.83 -41.08
N PRO A 212 -15.14 -3.78 -41.53
CA PRO A 212 -14.30 -4.80 -40.85
C PRO A 212 -12.84 -4.88 -41.40
N VAL A 213 -11.87 -5.43 -40.66
CA VAL A 213 -10.63 -6.00 -41.27
C VAL A 213 -10.15 -7.27 -40.54
N ALA A 214 -10.25 -8.39 -41.27
CA ALA A 214 -9.40 -9.60 -41.44
C ALA A 214 -8.43 -10.11 -40.34
N PRO A 215 -8.19 -11.45 -40.29
CA PRO A 215 -7.45 -12.12 -39.23
C PRO A 215 -5.94 -11.90 -39.37
N VAL A 216 -5.27 -11.64 -38.25
CA VAL A 216 -3.81 -11.59 -38.15
C VAL A 216 -3.28 -13.01 -37.98
N ASP A 217 -2.47 -13.44 -38.94
CA ASP A 217 -1.55 -14.58 -38.83
C ASP A 217 -0.78 -14.54 -37.50
N GLU A 218 -0.88 -15.60 -36.69
CA GLU A 218 -0.18 -15.71 -35.39
C GLU A 218 1.32 -16.05 -35.52
N ASP A 219 1.80 -16.29 -36.76
CA ASP A 219 3.19 -16.69 -37.05
C ASP A 219 4.01 -15.59 -37.79
N ALA A 220 3.61 -14.33 -37.69
CA ALA A 220 4.43 -13.23 -38.21
C ALA A 220 5.67 -13.01 -37.32
N PRO A 221 6.90 -13.00 -37.88
CA PRO A 221 8.12 -12.81 -37.09
C PRO A 221 8.15 -11.40 -36.48
N VAL A 222 7.95 -11.32 -35.17
CA VAL A 222 8.01 -10.06 -34.42
C VAL A 222 9.47 -9.59 -34.35
N GLU A 223 9.75 -8.40 -34.89
CA GLU A 223 11.11 -7.86 -34.94
C GLU A 223 11.65 -7.58 -33.52
N LYS A 224 12.79 -8.20 -33.20
CA LYS A 224 13.51 -7.99 -31.94
C LYS A 224 14.26 -6.67 -31.99
N THR A 225 13.78 -5.67 -31.27
CA THR A 225 14.31 -4.30 -31.28
C THR A 225 15.06 -3.91 -30.00
N LEU A 226 15.00 -4.73 -28.94
CA LEU A 226 15.58 -4.41 -27.63
C LEU A 226 16.95 -5.06 -27.42
N LYS A 227 18.01 -4.25 -27.39
CA LYS A 227 19.39 -4.75 -27.22
C LYS A 227 19.77 -4.93 -25.75
N CYS A 228 20.20 -6.14 -25.39
CA CYS A 228 20.77 -6.43 -24.08
C CYS A 228 22.07 -5.64 -23.85
N ARG A 229 22.18 -4.96 -22.70
CA ARG A 229 23.40 -4.20 -22.33
C ARG A 229 24.59 -5.09 -21.98
N GLU A 230 24.35 -6.32 -21.52
CA GLU A 230 25.43 -7.20 -21.08
C GLU A 230 26.03 -8.03 -22.22
N CYS A 231 25.20 -8.70 -23.02
CA CYS A 231 25.68 -9.58 -24.09
C CYS A 231 25.41 -9.06 -25.50
N GLY A 232 24.67 -7.96 -25.66
CA GLY A 232 24.40 -7.34 -26.96
C GLY A 232 23.34 -8.03 -27.83
N THR A 233 22.71 -9.12 -27.36
CA THR A 233 21.65 -9.83 -28.08
C THR A 233 20.40 -8.96 -28.25
N MET A 234 19.73 -9.06 -29.40
CA MET A 234 18.44 -8.43 -29.66
C MET A 234 17.32 -9.33 -29.13
N ASN A 235 16.44 -8.77 -28.31
CA ASN A 235 15.31 -9.43 -27.66
C ASN A 235 14.00 -8.72 -28.05
N LEU A 236 12.87 -9.33 -27.69
CA LEU A 236 11.57 -8.71 -27.92
C LEU A 236 11.37 -7.51 -26.97
N ALA A 237 10.67 -6.47 -27.44
CA ALA A 237 10.40 -5.29 -26.61
C ALA A 237 9.51 -5.59 -25.39
N THR A 238 8.81 -6.72 -25.38
CA THR A 238 7.98 -7.20 -24.27
C THR A 238 8.74 -8.06 -23.27
N GLU A 239 9.98 -8.47 -23.56
CA GLU A 239 10.78 -9.33 -22.67
C GLU A 239 11.48 -8.54 -21.57
N TRP A 240 11.44 -9.11 -20.36
CA TRP A 240 12.05 -8.49 -19.18
C TRP A 240 13.47 -8.99 -18.93
N TYR A 241 13.82 -10.13 -19.52
CA TYR A 241 15.11 -10.78 -19.37
C TYR A 241 15.65 -11.16 -20.75
N CYS A 242 16.97 -11.07 -20.92
CA CYS A 242 17.61 -11.47 -22.15
C CYS A 242 17.57 -12.98 -22.33
N GLU A 243 17.08 -13.46 -23.47
CA GLU A 243 16.99 -14.89 -23.80
C GLU A 243 18.35 -15.60 -23.82
N ASN A 244 19.45 -14.86 -24.06
CA ASN A 244 20.78 -15.46 -24.22
C ASN A 244 21.60 -15.49 -22.92
N CYS A 245 21.57 -14.43 -22.10
CA CYS A 245 22.37 -14.35 -20.88
C CYS A 245 21.57 -14.21 -19.58
N GLY A 246 20.24 -14.08 -19.66
CA GLY A 246 19.37 -13.92 -18.49
C GLY A 246 19.45 -12.56 -17.79
N ALA A 247 20.25 -11.61 -18.31
CA ALA A 247 20.33 -10.26 -17.75
C ALA A 247 19.01 -9.50 -17.91
N GLU A 248 18.65 -8.67 -16.94
CA GLU A 248 17.46 -7.82 -17.00
C GLU A 248 17.57 -6.80 -18.13
N LEU A 249 16.58 -6.80 -19.02
CA LEU A 249 16.41 -5.80 -20.06
C LEU A 249 15.73 -4.62 -19.40
N ALA A 250 16.47 -3.54 -19.14
CA ALA A 250 15.95 -2.34 -18.48
C ALA A 250 14.79 -1.75 -19.29
N ALA A 251 13.57 -2.14 -18.94
CA ALA A 251 12.33 -1.56 -19.44
C ALA A 251 11.99 -0.34 -18.57
N MET A 252 11.96 0.84 -19.20
CA MET A 252 11.15 1.97 -18.72
C MET A 252 10.06 2.23 -19.76
#